data_AF-A0A9E1RT05-F1
#
_entry.id   AF-A0A9E1RT05-F1
#
_cell.length_a   1.000
_cell.length_b   1.000
_cell.length_c   1.000
_cell.angle_alpha   90.00
_cell.angle_beta   90.00
_cell.angle_gamma   90.00
#
_symmetry.space_group_name_H-M   'P 1'
#
loop_
_entity.id
_entity.type
_entity.pdbx_description
1 polymer ?
#
loop_
_entity_poly.entity_id
_entity_poly.type
_entity_poly.pdbx_seq_one_letter_code
_entity_poly.pdbx_strand_id
1 'polypeptide(L)'
;MHLPLHGRYRRLLAVLLLLSLATINCSINTNTIENMTIDPDAMAGNTTPASPDTTSTGSDAEPSNSATSEPGTGDTGETVSGADENPSALTIGSDGAGDLYYPTYGNGGYDVISYDITFDWDDNSREIDAQTTIELVATQGLSQFNLDLIGFDVRSITINAEPATFQRNDRELIVQPTTALQLDEAAEVVVEYAGRPTAISGPGFPFAGGWTDFGDTIVVAGEPEGAAGWYPVNAHPTDKATYRIEVTARTGLVVAANGTQTQVVDNGDTQTWVYESVNPQAHYLTTVAIGD
;
A
#
# COMPACT_ATOMS: atom_id res chain seq x y z
N MET A 1 12.78 39.68 26.14
CA MET A 1 12.11 38.36 26.18
C MET A 1 12.67 37.51 25.05
N HIS A 2 13.39 36.44 25.36
CA HIS A 2 13.81 35.46 24.35
C HIS A 2 12.72 34.39 24.21
N LEU A 3 12.18 34.24 23.00
CA LEU A 3 11.50 33.01 22.60
C LEU A 3 12.54 31.86 22.59
N PRO A 4 12.22 30.66 23.10
CA PRO A 4 13.17 29.56 23.12
C PRO A 4 13.51 29.10 21.70
N LEU A 5 14.81 28.89 21.44
CA LEU A 5 15.36 28.55 20.13
C LEU A 5 14.68 27.34 19.46
N HIS A 6 14.16 26.39 20.24
CA HIS A 6 13.51 25.16 19.77
C HIS A 6 12.31 25.40 18.85
N GLY A 7 11.50 26.45 19.08
CA GLY A 7 10.33 26.73 18.24
C GLY A 7 10.66 27.17 16.81
N ARG A 8 11.82 27.80 16.61
CA ARG A 8 12.26 28.25 15.27
C ARG A 8 12.75 27.11 14.41
N TYR A 9 13.43 26.12 14.99
CA TYR A 9 13.90 24.94 14.25
C TYR A 9 12.74 24.02 13.82
N ARG A 10 11.69 23.84 14.65
CA ARG A 10 10.50 23.08 14.25
C ARG A 10 9.81 23.67 13.01
N ARG A 11 9.54 24.99 13.02
CA ARG A 11 8.92 25.68 11.87
C ARG A 11 9.83 25.67 10.64
N LEU A 12 11.15 25.77 10.80
CA LEU A 12 12.09 25.64 9.68
C LEU A 12 12.08 24.22 9.07
N LEU A 13 11.97 23.18 9.91
CA LEU A 13 11.95 21.79 9.47
C LEU A 13 10.65 21.45 8.72
N ALA A 14 9.49 21.86 9.24
CA ALA A 14 8.20 21.68 8.56
C ALA A 14 8.17 22.41 7.21
N VAL A 15 8.67 23.66 7.15
CA VAL A 15 8.78 24.43 5.90
C VAL A 15 9.78 23.80 4.92
N LEU A 16 10.90 23.25 5.39
CA LEU A 16 11.86 22.52 4.54
C LEU A 16 11.27 21.24 3.97
N LEU A 17 10.50 20.48 4.76
CA LEU A 17 9.82 19.25 4.32
C LEU A 17 8.80 19.57 3.20
N LEU A 18 7.95 20.58 3.41
CA LEU A 18 6.99 21.07 2.42
C LEU A 18 7.68 21.59 1.14
N LEU A 19 8.81 22.30 1.27
CA LEU A 19 9.60 22.76 0.12
C LEU A 19 10.24 21.60 -0.66
N SER A 20 10.71 20.54 0.00
CA SER A 20 11.22 19.35 -0.72
C SER A 20 10.13 18.63 -1.51
N LEU A 21 8.92 18.48 -0.94
CA LEU A 21 7.76 17.90 -1.62
C LEU A 21 7.36 18.70 -2.87
N ALA A 22 7.38 20.03 -2.79
CA ALA A 22 7.09 20.91 -3.93
C ALA A 22 8.10 20.77 -5.09
N THR A 23 9.37 20.44 -4.82
CA THR A 23 10.41 20.33 -5.86
C THR A 23 10.37 19.04 -6.70
N ILE A 24 9.69 17.99 -6.22
CA ILE A 24 9.57 16.72 -6.97
C ILE A 24 8.58 16.87 -8.15
N ASN A 25 7.63 17.80 -8.06
CA ASN A 25 6.56 17.97 -9.04
C ASN A 25 6.94 18.83 -10.27
N CYS A 26 8.23 19.02 -10.56
CA CYS A 26 8.68 19.88 -11.67
C CYS A 26 9.87 19.32 -12.47
N SER A 27 9.69 18.16 -13.12
CA SER A 27 10.33 17.82 -14.41
C SER A 27 9.75 16.54 -15.03
N ILE A 28 8.57 16.62 -15.64
CA ILE A 28 8.21 15.68 -16.72
C ILE A 28 8.56 16.35 -18.06
N ASN A 29 9.82 16.22 -18.46
CA ASN A 29 10.23 16.54 -19.83
C ASN A 29 10.03 15.30 -20.71
N THR A 30 9.03 15.33 -21.58
CA THR A 30 8.91 14.39 -22.69
C THR A 30 10.05 14.62 -23.69
N ASN A 31 10.92 13.62 -23.90
CA ASN A 31 11.19 12.99 -25.21
C ASN A 31 12.45 12.11 -25.24
N THR A 32 12.40 11.10 -26.11
CA THR A 32 13.50 10.28 -26.66
C THR A 32 14.02 9.14 -25.79
N ILE A 33 13.57 7.92 -26.11
CA ILE A 33 14.30 6.68 -25.80
C ILE A 33 15.32 6.48 -26.93
N GLU A 34 16.61 6.64 -26.64
CA GLU A 34 17.68 6.02 -27.45
C GLU A 34 18.04 4.66 -26.82
N ASN A 35 18.15 3.62 -27.65
CA ASN A 35 18.48 2.27 -27.20
C ASN A 35 19.89 2.23 -26.57
N MET A 36 19.98 2.05 -25.26
CA MET A 36 21.23 1.64 -24.61
C MET A 36 21.37 0.12 -24.69
N THR A 37 22.34 -0.35 -25.47
CA THR A 37 22.66 -1.78 -25.56
C THR A 37 23.37 -2.21 -24.27
N ILE A 38 22.84 -3.22 -23.57
CA ILE A 38 23.47 -3.76 -22.36
C ILE A 38 24.56 -4.75 -22.76
N ASP A 39 25.77 -4.55 -22.22
CA ASP A 39 26.91 -5.47 -22.34
C ASP A 39 26.78 -6.59 -21.27
N PRO A 40 26.71 -7.88 -21.66
CA PRO A 40 26.46 -8.97 -20.71
C PRO A 40 27.66 -9.32 -19.79
N ASP A 41 28.88 -8.85 -20.07
CA ASP A 41 30.08 -9.30 -19.33
C ASP A 41 30.39 -8.48 -18.05
N ALA A 42 29.54 -7.51 -17.68
CA ALA A 42 29.83 -6.57 -16.59
C ALA A 42 29.58 -7.09 -15.14
N MET A 43 29.19 -8.35 -14.94
CA MET A 43 28.75 -8.88 -13.63
C MET A 43 29.50 -10.13 -13.14
N ALA A 44 30.84 -10.12 -13.19
CA ALA A 44 31.67 -11.17 -12.60
C ALA A 44 32.81 -10.59 -11.73
N GLY A 45 32.59 -10.49 -10.40
CA GLY A 45 33.65 -10.02 -9.49
C GLY A 45 33.36 -9.94 -7.99
N ASN A 46 33.47 -11.08 -7.28
CA ASN A 46 33.66 -11.21 -5.80
C ASN A 46 32.55 -10.70 -4.85
N THR A 47 32.35 -11.26 -3.64
CA THR A 47 32.97 -12.40 -2.92
C THR A 47 31.94 -13.00 -1.94
N THR A 48 31.94 -14.31 -1.75
CA THR A 48 31.20 -15.02 -0.69
C THR A 48 32.18 -15.53 0.40
N PRO A 49 31.88 -15.43 1.72
CA PRO A 49 32.68 -16.05 2.77
C PRO A 49 32.45 -17.56 2.88
N ALA A 50 33.50 -18.30 3.26
CA ALA A 50 33.50 -19.77 3.27
C ALA A 50 32.92 -20.44 4.54
N SER A 51 32.60 -21.73 4.43
CA SER A 51 32.53 -22.69 5.53
C SER A 51 33.33 -23.96 5.16
N PRO A 52 33.90 -24.70 6.13
CA PRO A 52 35.02 -25.61 5.86
C PRO A 52 34.62 -27.07 5.54
N ASP A 53 35.37 -27.65 4.59
CA ASP A 53 36.04 -28.98 4.63
C ASP A 53 35.74 -29.89 5.85
N THR A 54 35.54 -31.21 5.77
CA THR A 54 36.01 -32.26 4.82
C THR A 54 35.15 -33.54 5.06
N THR A 55 35.23 -34.69 4.35
CA THR A 55 36.22 -35.30 3.43
C THR A 55 35.49 -36.30 2.48
N SER A 56 36.21 -36.93 1.54
CA SER A 56 35.77 -38.16 0.84
C SER A 56 36.90 -39.21 0.82
N THR A 57 36.55 -40.50 0.90
CA THR A 57 37.40 -41.64 0.51
C THR A 57 36.53 -42.69 -0.16
N GLY A 58 37.00 -43.31 -1.24
CA GLY A 58 36.25 -44.33 -2.00
C GLY A 58 37.11 -45.54 -2.36
N SER A 59 36.50 -46.52 -3.03
CA SER A 59 37.19 -47.56 -3.81
C SER A 59 36.23 -48.27 -4.77
N ASP A 60 36.76 -48.75 -5.88
CA ASP A 60 36.03 -49.39 -7.00
C ASP A 60 35.47 -50.79 -6.68
N ALA A 61 34.40 -51.18 -7.40
CA ALA A 61 34.24 -52.52 -7.99
C ALA A 61 32.99 -52.60 -8.91
N GLU A 62 33.18 -52.98 -10.17
CA GLU A 62 32.14 -53.55 -11.04
C GLU A 62 32.40 -55.08 -11.17
N PRO A 63 31.40 -55.92 -11.49
CA PRO A 63 31.10 -56.14 -12.91
C PRO A 63 29.63 -56.49 -13.29
N SER A 64 29.23 -55.99 -14.46
CA SER A 64 28.51 -56.67 -15.56
C SER A 64 27.49 -57.79 -15.26
N ASN A 65 26.26 -57.60 -15.79
CA ASN A 65 25.69 -58.62 -16.69
C ASN A 65 24.71 -58.01 -17.72
N SER A 66 24.67 -58.55 -18.94
CA SER A 66 23.83 -58.07 -20.06
C SER A 66 22.54 -58.87 -20.23
N ALA A 67 21.44 -58.21 -20.60
CA ALA A 67 20.35 -58.84 -21.36
C ALA A 67 19.54 -57.81 -22.18
N THR A 68 19.57 -58.00 -23.50
CA THR A 68 18.91 -57.23 -24.56
C THR A 68 17.39 -57.42 -24.63
N SER A 69 16.60 -56.35 -24.85
CA SER A 69 15.50 -56.34 -25.83
C SER A 69 14.91 -54.95 -26.13
N GLU A 70 14.77 -54.66 -27.43
CA GLU A 70 13.97 -53.59 -28.07
C GLU A 70 13.41 -54.17 -29.39
N PRO A 71 12.43 -53.55 -30.08
CA PRO A 71 11.49 -52.52 -29.61
C PRO A 71 10.02 -52.95 -29.79
N GLY A 72 9.10 -52.29 -29.06
CA GLY A 72 7.65 -52.47 -29.23
C GLY A 72 6.97 -51.15 -29.60
N THR A 73 6.50 -51.02 -30.84
CA THR A 73 5.73 -49.85 -31.30
C THR A 73 4.36 -49.81 -30.64
N GLY A 74 4.06 -48.72 -29.92
CA GLY A 74 2.78 -48.45 -29.28
C GLY A 74 2.50 -46.96 -29.25
N ASP A 75 1.75 -46.49 -30.25
CA ASP A 75 1.25 -45.12 -30.32
C ASP A 75 0.17 -44.88 -29.26
N THR A 76 0.39 -43.89 -28.39
CA THR A 76 -0.64 -42.92 -27.97
C THR A 76 0.02 -41.82 -27.13
N GLY A 77 0.04 -40.61 -27.67
CA GLY A 77 0.43 -39.44 -26.88
C GLY A 77 -0.67 -39.04 -25.91
N GLU A 78 -0.54 -39.39 -24.63
CA GLU A 78 -1.25 -38.68 -23.56
C GLU A 78 -0.64 -37.30 -23.38
N THR A 79 -1.06 -36.39 -24.25
CA THR A 79 -1.10 -34.96 -23.93
C THR A 79 -1.83 -34.83 -22.60
N VAL A 80 -1.13 -34.44 -21.54
CA VAL A 80 -1.76 -33.99 -20.30
C VAL A 80 -2.46 -32.67 -20.63
N SER A 81 -3.68 -32.82 -21.14
CA SER A 81 -4.56 -31.71 -21.54
C SER A 81 -4.90 -30.90 -20.30
N GLY A 82 -5.05 -29.59 -20.49
CA GLY A 82 -5.07 -28.60 -19.42
C GLY A 82 -5.97 -28.98 -18.25
N ALA A 83 -5.53 -28.60 -17.05
CA ALA A 83 -6.47 -28.37 -15.97
C ALA A 83 -7.57 -27.43 -16.50
N ASP A 84 -8.83 -27.78 -16.28
CA ASP A 84 -9.94 -26.83 -16.38
C ASP A 84 -9.66 -25.72 -15.36
N GLU A 85 -9.01 -24.64 -15.80
CA GLU A 85 -9.02 -23.38 -15.07
C GLU A 85 -10.45 -22.84 -15.15
N ASN A 86 -11.28 -23.30 -14.20
CA ASN A 86 -12.61 -22.78 -13.98
C ASN A 86 -12.49 -21.29 -13.65
N PRO A 87 -12.89 -20.37 -14.55
CA PRO A 87 -12.66 -18.93 -14.38
C PRO A 87 -13.56 -18.31 -13.30
N SER A 88 -14.34 -19.13 -12.59
CA SER A 88 -15.19 -18.76 -11.45
C SER A 88 -14.79 -19.48 -10.15
N ALA A 89 -13.55 -19.96 -10.04
CA ALA A 89 -13.02 -20.43 -8.76
C ALA A 89 -12.86 -19.23 -7.79
N LEU A 90 -13.60 -19.25 -6.68
CA LEU A 90 -13.41 -18.28 -5.61
C LEU A 90 -12.11 -18.57 -4.85
N THR A 91 -11.35 -17.52 -4.59
CA THR A 91 -10.00 -17.57 -4.00
C THR A 91 -9.85 -16.54 -2.89
N ILE A 92 -8.69 -16.53 -2.23
CA ILE A 92 -8.28 -15.50 -1.27
C ILE A 92 -7.26 -14.60 -1.99
N GLY A 93 -7.44 -13.28 -1.92
CA GLY A 93 -6.45 -12.31 -2.40
C GLY A 93 -5.17 -12.36 -1.56
N SER A 94 -4.00 -12.14 -2.17
CA SER A 94 -2.72 -12.25 -1.46
C SER A 94 -2.55 -11.14 -0.42
N ASP A 95 -2.00 -11.50 0.74
CA ASP A 95 -1.59 -10.65 1.88
C ASP A 95 -0.23 -9.96 1.63
N GLY A 96 -0.05 -9.50 0.39
CA GLY A 96 1.17 -8.93 -0.13
C GLY A 96 1.08 -8.66 -1.63
N ALA A 97 1.64 -7.54 -2.09
CA ALA A 97 1.76 -7.22 -3.52
C ALA A 97 2.95 -7.93 -4.23
N GLY A 98 3.75 -8.72 -3.49
CA GLY A 98 4.87 -9.49 -4.04
C GLY A 98 6.24 -8.78 -4.06
N ASP A 99 6.40 -7.66 -3.34
CA ASP A 99 7.67 -6.96 -3.21
C ASP A 99 8.69 -7.78 -2.38
N LEU A 100 9.92 -7.94 -2.88
CA LEU A 100 10.96 -8.74 -2.21
C LEU A 100 11.56 -8.06 -0.97
N TYR A 101 11.41 -6.75 -0.85
CA TYR A 101 11.90 -5.92 0.26
C TYR A 101 10.77 -5.61 1.27
N TYR A 102 9.53 -5.52 0.79
CA TYR A 102 8.30 -5.32 1.58
C TYR A 102 7.26 -6.44 1.33
N PRO A 103 7.53 -7.69 1.75
CA PRO A 103 6.73 -8.86 1.35
C PRO A 103 5.28 -8.88 1.84
N THR A 104 4.93 -8.08 2.85
CA THR A 104 3.60 -8.00 3.47
C THR A 104 2.95 -6.61 3.26
N TYR A 105 3.25 -5.95 2.15
CA TYR A 105 2.80 -4.57 1.90
C TYR A 105 1.93 -4.54 0.65
N GLY A 106 0.77 -3.91 0.77
CA GLY A 106 -0.28 -4.03 -0.22
C GLY A 106 -0.78 -5.46 -0.38
N ASN A 107 -1.69 -5.64 -1.32
CA ASN A 107 -2.57 -6.78 -1.40
C ASN A 107 -2.89 -7.08 -2.87
N GLY A 108 -3.15 -8.34 -3.18
CA GLY A 108 -3.44 -8.82 -4.53
C GLY A 108 -4.88 -9.30 -4.72
N GLY A 109 -5.27 -9.46 -5.98
CA GLY A 109 -6.60 -9.93 -6.40
C GLY A 109 -7.62 -8.82 -6.65
N TYR A 110 -7.24 -7.55 -6.49
CA TYR A 110 -8.02 -6.38 -6.88
C TYR A 110 -7.10 -5.21 -7.30
N ASP A 111 -7.68 -4.20 -7.96
CA ASP A 111 -7.07 -2.94 -8.40
C ASP A 111 -7.91 -1.77 -7.88
N VAL A 112 -7.30 -0.72 -7.29
CA VAL A 112 -8.06 0.39 -6.66
C VAL A 112 -8.17 1.60 -7.57
N ILE A 113 -9.41 1.98 -7.86
CA ILE A 113 -9.75 3.08 -8.76
C ILE A 113 -9.72 4.43 -8.02
N SER A 114 -10.34 4.49 -6.83
CA SER A 114 -10.40 5.72 -6.04
C SER A 114 -10.58 5.48 -4.54
N TYR A 115 -10.02 6.38 -3.74
CA TYR A 115 -10.34 6.55 -2.33
C TYR A 115 -11.10 7.86 -2.11
N ASP A 116 -12.21 7.81 -1.35
CA ASP A 116 -12.81 8.98 -0.69
C ASP A 116 -12.55 8.86 0.81
N ILE A 117 -11.69 9.71 1.34
CA ILE A 117 -11.22 9.70 2.73
C ILE A 117 -11.87 10.88 3.44
N THR A 118 -12.86 10.62 4.30
CA THR A 118 -13.56 11.63 5.08
C THR A 118 -13.24 11.47 6.56
N PHE A 119 -12.80 12.51 7.25
CA PHE A 119 -12.59 12.45 8.70
C PHE A 119 -12.76 13.78 9.45
N ASP A 120 -13.20 13.66 10.69
CA ASP A 120 -13.26 14.76 11.67
C ASP A 120 -12.02 14.70 12.58
N TRP A 121 -11.27 15.81 12.69
CA TRP A 121 -10.08 15.91 13.54
C TRP A 121 -10.36 16.61 14.88
N ASP A 122 -10.10 15.91 16.00
CA ASP A 122 -10.13 16.50 17.35
C ASP A 122 -8.72 16.86 17.83
N ASP A 123 -8.46 18.17 17.89
CA ASP A 123 -7.20 18.77 18.34
C ASP A 123 -6.88 18.54 19.84
N ASN A 124 -7.85 18.10 20.65
CA ASN A 124 -7.68 17.80 22.08
C ASN A 124 -7.28 16.34 22.31
N SER A 125 -8.01 15.38 21.74
CA SER A 125 -7.70 13.95 21.85
C SER A 125 -6.56 13.54 20.90
N ARG A 126 -6.38 14.28 19.80
CA ARG A 126 -5.54 13.95 18.63
C ARG A 126 -5.97 12.64 17.97
N GLU A 127 -7.28 12.48 17.84
CA GLU A 127 -7.93 11.34 17.20
C GLU A 127 -8.71 11.82 15.98
N ILE A 128 -8.98 10.89 15.07
CA ILE A 128 -9.94 11.06 13.98
C ILE A 128 -11.14 10.14 14.19
N ASP A 129 -12.32 10.63 13.84
CA ASP A 129 -13.49 9.82 13.51
C ASP A 129 -13.63 9.83 11.98
N ALA A 130 -13.61 8.65 11.33
CA ALA A 130 -13.32 8.54 9.92
C ALA A 130 -14.17 7.50 9.18
N GLN A 131 -14.37 7.78 7.90
CA GLN A 131 -14.86 6.86 6.89
C GLN A 131 -13.88 6.85 5.71
N THR A 132 -13.66 5.69 5.11
CA THR A 132 -13.00 5.61 3.81
C THR A 132 -13.79 4.71 2.88
N THR A 133 -14.23 5.29 1.78
CA THR A 133 -14.86 4.58 0.66
C THR A 133 -13.79 4.27 -0.38
N ILE A 134 -13.71 3.02 -0.82
CA ILE A 134 -12.72 2.50 -1.74
C ILE A 134 -13.47 1.88 -2.92
N GLU A 135 -13.33 2.46 -4.10
CA GLU A 135 -13.82 1.88 -5.36
C GLU A 135 -12.72 0.98 -5.93
N LEU A 136 -12.99 -0.31 -6.09
CA LEU A 136 -12.04 -1.28 -6.61
C LEU A 136 -12.64 -2.18 -7.68
N VAL A 137 -11.79 -2.85 -8.45
CA VAL A 137 -12.18 -3.92 -9.38
C VAL A 137 -11.44 -5.20 -9.00
N ALA A 138 -12.18 -6.29 -8.80
CA ALA A 138 -11.61 -7.59 -8.50
C ALA A 138 -10.94 -8.21 -9.74
N THR A 139 -9.66 -8.55 -9.64
CA THR A 139 -8.86 -9.16 -10.73
C THR A 139 -8.88 -10.69 -10.71
N GLN A 140 -9.67 -11.28 -9.80
CA GLN A 140 -9.98 -12.70 -9.66
C GLN A 140 -11.27 -12.86 -8.84
N GLY A 141 -11.82 -14.08 -8.75
CA GLY A 141 -12.93 -14.33 -7.81
C GLY A 141 -12.46 -14.27 -6.35
N LEU A 142 -13.00 -13.38 -5.54
CA LEU A 142 -12.56 -13.10 -4.16
C LEU A 142 -13.61 -13.49 -3.11
N SER A 143 -13.28 -14.49 -2.30
CA SER A 143 -13.98 -14.83 -1.04
C SER A 143 -13.41 -14.11 0.20
N GLN A 144 -12.24 -13.49 0.05
CA GLN A 144 -11.53 -12.69 1.04
C GLN A 144 -10.47 -11.84 0.31
N PHE A 145 -10.23 -10.62 0.79
CA PHE A 145 -9.07 -9.78 0.46
C PHE A 145 -8.62 -9.05 1.74
N ASN A 146 -7.56 -8.26 1.69
CA ASN A 146 -7.09 -7.51 2.85
C ASN A 146 -6.75 -6.06 2.48
N LEU A 147 -6.64 -5.19 3.49
CA LEU A 147 -6.24 -3.79 3.39
C LEU A 147 -5.22 -3.49 4.50
N ASP A 148 -4.19 -2.69 4.24
CA ASP A 148 -3.30 -2.17 5.28
C ASP A 148 -4.03 -1.11 6.11
N LEU A 149 -4.11 -1.27 7.45
CA LEU A 149 -4.58 -0.23 8.38
C LEU A 149 -4.02 -0.47 9.79
N ILE A 150 -3.27 0.47 10.36
CA ILE A 150 -2.53 0.27 11.63
C ILE A 150 -3.13 1.11 12.76
N GLY A 151 -3.44 0.46 13.88
CA GLY A 151 -3.74 1.12 15.17
C GLY A 151 -5.20 1.54 15.42
N PHE A 152 -6.04 1.60 14.38
CA PHE A 152 -7.44 2.05 14.48
C PHE A 152 -8.43 0.99 14.93
N ASP A 153 -9.45 1.41 15.68
CA ASP A 153 -10.66 0.63 15.92
C ASP A 153 -11.56 0.69 14.68
N VAL A 154 -11.99 -0.46 14.16
CA VAL A 154 -12.85 -0.56 12.98
C VAL A 154 -14.27 -0.87 13.47
N ARG A 155 -15.20 0.04 13.20
CA ARG A 155 -16.58 -0.07 13.66
C ARG A 155 -17.43 -0.92 12.73
N SER A 156 -17.24 -0.76 11.43
CA SER A 156 -17.97 -1.50 10.40
C SER A 156 -17.18 -1.56 9.08
N ILE A 157 -17.52 -2.57 8.27
CA ILE A 157 -17.16 -2.61 6.84
C ILE A 157 -18.42 -3.04 6.07
N THR A 158 -18.72 -2.34 4.98
CA THR A 158 -19.71 -2.78 3.99
C THR A 158 -19.08 -2.89 2.61
N ILE A 159 -19.58 -3.83 1.80
CA ILE A 159 -19.20 -4.00 0.40
C ILE A 159 -20.48 -3.97 -0.42
N ASN A 160 -20.60 -3.04 -1.36
CA ASN A 160 -21.82 -2.80 -2.13
C ASN A 160 -23.07 -2.63 -1.21
N ALA A 161 -22.89 -1.86 -0.13
CA ALA A 161 -23.84 -1.65 0.98
C ALA A 161 -24.25 -2.90 1.82
N GLU A 162 -23.73 -4.10 1.52
CA GLU A 162 -23.93 -5.30 2.35
C GLU A 162 -22.82 -5.43 3.41
N PRO A 163 -23.12 -5.85 4.66
CA PRO A 163 -22.10 -6.03 5.68
C PRO A 163 -21.02 -7.04 5.28
N ALA A 164 -19.76 -6.72 5.59
CA ALA A 164 -18.63 -7.64 5.53
C ALA A 164 -18.15 -7.98 6.94
N THR A 165 -17.59 -9.18 7.11
CA THR A 165 -16.88 -9.55 8.35
C THR A 165 -15.40 -9.24 8.20
N PHE A 166 -14.70 -8.96 9.30
CA PHE A 166 -13.27 -8.66 9.25
C PHE A 166 -12.49 -9.22 10.43
N GLN A 167 -11.19 -9.38 10.23
CA GLN A 167 -10.22 -9.76 11.26
C GLN A 167 -8.99 -8.84 11.17
N ARG A 168 -8.23 -8.77 12.26
CA ARG A 168 -6.96 -8.02 12.33
C ARG A 168 -5.80 -8.99 12.45
N ASN A 169 -4.75 -8.79 11.65
CA ASN A 169 -3.48 -9.50 11.78
C ASN A 169 -2.32 -8.51 11.57
N ASP A 170 -1.73 -8.04 12.67
CA ASP A 170 -0.75 -6.94 12.71
C ASP A 170 -1.22 -5.69 11.93
N ARG A 171 -0.76 -5.50 10.69
CA ARG A 171 -1.14 -4.38 9.80
C ARG A 171 -2.35 -4.69 8.92
N GLU A 172 -2.67 -5.97 8.71
CA GLU A 172 -3.74 -6.40 7.81
C GLU A 172 -5.11 -6.25 8.47
N LEU A 173 -6.01 -5.60 7.74
CA LEU A 173 -7.45 -5.68 7.87
C LEU A 173 -7.96 -6.72 6.87
N ILE A 174 -8.12 -7.96 7.35
CA ILE A 174 -8.60 -9.09 6.54
C ILE A 174 -10.11 -8.92 6.38
N VAL A 175 -10.61 -8.76 5.16
CA VAL A 175 -12.02 -8.50 4.82
C VAL A 175 -12.65 -9.70 4.11
N GLN A 176 -13.78 -10.17 4.64
CA GLN A 176 -14.57 -11.25 4.07
C GLN A 176 -15.98 -10.76 3.68
N PRO A 177 -16.26 -10.61 2.38
CA PRO A 177 -17.58 -10.26 1.86
C PRO A 177 -18.66 -11.29 2.24
N THR A 178 -19.91 -10.84 2.41
CA THR A 178 -21.07 -11.75 2.53
C THR A 178 -21.36 -12.47 1.20
N THR A 179 -21.20 -11.77 0.07
CA THR A 179 -21.22 -12.34 -1.27
C THR A 179 -19.85 -12.16 -1.89
N ALA A 180 -19.20 -13.25 -2.29
CA ALA A 180 -17.87 -13.21 -2.89
C ALA A 180 -17.88 -12.47 -4.24
N LEU A 181 -16.91 -11.58 -4.44
CA LEU A 181 -16.74 -10.82 -5.68
C LEU A 181 -16.31 -11.76 -6.80
N GLN A 182 -16.80 -11.54 -8.01
CA GLN A 182 -16.39 -12.25 -9.22
C GLN A 182 -15.20 -11.56 -9.89
N LEU A 183 -14.53 -12.28 -10.79
CA LEU A 183 -13.56 -11.67 -11.71
C LEU A 183 -14.21 -10.53 -12.50
N ASP A 184 -13.49 -9.41 -12.63
CA ASP A 184 -13.91 -8.15 -13.26
C ASP A 184 -15.10 -7.45 -12.59
N GLU A 185 -15.49 -7.86 -11.38
CA GLU A 185 -16.54 -7.18 -10.59
C GLU A 185 -16.00 -5.90 -9.95
N ALA A 186 -16.68 -4.78 -10.21
CA ALA A 186 -16.45 -3.53 -9.48
C ALA A 186 -17.18 -3.55 -8.13
N ALA A 187 -16.55 -3.04 -7.08
CA ALA A 187 -17.13 -2.98 -5.75
C ALA A 187 -16.77 -1.69 -4.98
N GLU A 188 -17.77 -1.15 -4.28
CA GLU A 188 -17.61 -0.07 -3.31
C GLU A 188 -17.37 -0.71 -1.93
N VAL A 189 -16.20 -0.50 -1.34
CA VAL A 189 -15.87 -0.92 0.04
C VAL A 189 -15.87 0.30 0.94
N VAL A 190 -16.74 0.33 1.94
CA VAL A 190 -16.79 1.41 2.93
C VAL A 190 -16.30 0.88 4.27
N VAL A 191 -15.30 1.55 4.86
CA VAL A 191 -14.73 1.23 6.17
C VAL A 191 -14.98 2.41 7.12
N GLU A 192 -15.66 2.17 8.23
CA GLU A 192 -15.81 3.15 9.33
C GLU A 192 -14.82 2.83 10.45
N TYR A 193 -14.03 3.81 10.87
CA TYR A 193 -12.97 3.61 11.87
C TYR A 193 -12.72 4.87 12.69
N ALA A 194 -12.16 4.70 13.89
CA ALA A 194 -11.80 5.80 14.77
C ALA A 194 -10.55 5.50 15.60
N GLY A 195 -9.86 6.55 16.03
CA GLY A 195 -8.68 6.45 16.89
C GLY A 195 -7.59 7.46 16.54
N ARG A 196 -6.40 7.27 17.12
CA ARG A 196 -5.24 8.16 16.93
C ARG A 196 -4.42 7.72 15.72
N PRO A 197 -4.27 8.57 14.68
CA PRO A 197 -3.32 8.33 13.61
C PRO A 197 -1.87 8.23 14.10
N THR A 198 -1.03 7.47 13.40
CA THR A 198 0.34 7.19 13.82
C THR A 198 1.35 7.32 12.69
N ALA A 199 2.58 7.70 13.07
CA ALA A 199 3.74 7.53 12.19
C ALA A 199 4.19 6.06 12.24
N ILE A 200 4.35 5.44 11.07
CA ILE A 200 4.72 4.03 10.90
C ILE A 200 6.24 3.90 10.82
N SER A 201 6.79 2.88 11.48
CA SER A 201 8.21 2.51 11.41
C SER A 201 8.37 1.15 10.74
N GLY A 202 9.01 1.11 9.58
CA GLY A 202 9.31 -0.11 8.84
C GLY A 202 10.80 -0.27 8.49
N PRO A 203 11.16 -1.33 7.76
CA PRO A 203 12.55 -1.73 7.55
C PRO A 203 13.36 -0.79 6.62
N GLY A 204 12.69 0.04 5.82
CA GLY A 204 13.33 0.87 4.80
C GLY A 204 13.89 2.21 5.26
N PHE A 205 13.46 2.73 6.42
CA PHE A 205 13.86 4.06 6.90
C PHE A 205 14.25 4.06 8.38
N PRO A 206 15.27 4.84 8.79
CA PRO A 206 15.76 4.87 10.17
C PRO A 206 14.90 5.73 11.13
N PHE A 207 13.74 6.19 10.67
CA PHE A 207 12.78 7.00 11.42
C PHE A 207 11.36 6.71 10.94
N ALA A 208 10.36 6.97 11.79
CA ALA A 208 8.96 6.80 11.44
C ALA A 208 8.50 7.83 10.39
N GLY A 209 7.70 7.39 9.42
CA GLY A 209 7.06 8.21 8.39
C GLY A 209 5.53 8.24 8.52
N GLY A 210 4.84 9.07 7.73
CA GLY A 210 3.39 9.25 7.81
C GLY A 210 2.96 10.38 8.76
N TRP A 211 1.95 10.12 9.59
CA TRP A 211 1.27 11.14 10.39
C TRP A 211 2.15 11.69 11.52
N THR A 212 2.62 12.94 11.36
CA THR A 212 3.54 13.57 12.30
C THR A 212 2.89 14.75 13.03
N ASP A 213 2.80 14.67 14.36
CA ASP A 213 2.30 15.74 15.23
C ASP A 213 3.47 16.62 15.74
N PHE A 214 3.53 17.88 15.30
CA PHE A 214 4.51 18.87 15.76
C PHE A 214 4.02 19.71 16.96
N GLY A 215 2.78 19.49 17.44
CA GLY A 215 2.13 20.19 18.54
C GLY A 215 1.11 21.23 18.04
N ASP A 216 1.59 22.26 17.36
CA ASP A 216 0.77 23.31 16.71
C ASP A 216 0.44 23.01 15.23
N THR A 217 0.93 21.89 14.69
CA THR A 217 0.68 21.50 13.30
C THR A 217 0.81 19.99 13.13
N ILE A 218 -0.14 19.37 12.42
CA ILE A 218 -0.02 18.02 11.87
C ILE A 218 0.53 18.13 10.44
N VAL A 219 1.45 17.23 10.07
CA VAL A 219 1.87 17.04 8.66
C VAL A 219 2.03 15.55 8.38
N VAL A 220 1.44 15.06 7.29
CA VAL A 220 1.64 13.70 6.79
C VAL A 220 2.71 13.69 5.70
N ALA A 221 3.80 12.94 5.88
CA ALA A 221 4.80 12.69 4.85
C ALA A 221 5.02 11.17 4.73
N GLY A 222 4.32 10.54 3.79
CA GLY A 222 3.98 9.12 3.86
C GLY A 222 5.04 8.12 3.39
N GLU A 223 6.08 8.50 2.66
CA GLU A 223 6.96 7.52 2.01
C GLU A 223 7.69 6.61 3.03
N PRO A 224 7.67 5.27 2.86
CA PRO A 224 7.05 4.47 1.81
C PRO A 224 5.66 3.92 2.17
N GLU A 225 5.24 4.01 3.44
CA GLU A 225 4.22 3.14 4.04
C GLU A 225 3.22 3.85 4.96
N GLY A 226 3.43 5.14 5.21
CA GLY A 226 2.74 5.92 6.24
C GLY A 226 1.25 6.13 6.00
N ALA A 227 0.72 5.77 4.82
CA ALA A 227 -0.71 5.79 4.51
C ALA A 227 -1.54 4.93 5.46
N ALA A 228 -1.07 3.70 5.72
CA ALA A 228 -1.71 2.76 6.64
C ALA A 228 -1.82 3.29 8.09
N GLY A 229 -1.06 4.34 8.44
CA GLY A 229 -1.12 5.02 9.72
C GLY A 229 -2.25 6.04 9.87
N TRP A 230 -3.08 6.25 8.83
CA TRP A 230 -4.25 7.15 8.89
C TRP A 230 -5.47 6.76 8.04
N TYR A 231 -5.36 5.88 7.05
CA TYR A 231 -6.52 5.34 6.31
C TYR A 231 -6.30 3.90 5.80
N PRO A 232 -7.37 3.10 5.61
CA PRO A 232 -7.26 1.74 5.06
C PRO A 232 -6.91 1.79 3.57
N VAL A 233 -5.89 1.03 3.17
CA VAL A 233 -5.24 1.22 1.87
C VAL A 233 -4.63 -0.06 1.31
N ASN A 234 -4.50 -0.15 -0.01
CA ASN A 234 -3.56 -1.09 -0.64
C ASN A 234 -2.14 -0.47 -0.61
N ALA A 235 -1.30 -0.79 0.39
CA ALA A 235 -0.03 -0.09 0.63
C ALA A 235 1.12 -0.52 -0.30
N HIS A 236 0.89 -0.58 -1.62
CA HIS A 236 1.95 -0.78 -2.61
C HIS A 236 1.95 0.30 -3.71
N PRO A 237 3.11 0.82 -4.17
CA PRO A 237 3.15 1.94 -5.14
C PRO A 237 2.78 1.59 -6.58
N THR A 238 2.58 0.31 -6.90
CA THR A 238 2.06 -0.12 -8.21
C THR A 238 0.56 0.09 -8.34
N ASP A 239 -0.19 -0.01 -7.24
CA ASP A 239 -1.61 0.32 -7.18
C ASP A 239 -1.75 1.83 -6.99
N LYS A 240 -2.28 2.50 -8.02
CA LYS A 240 -2.39 3.96 -8.07
C LYS A 240 -3.84 4.35 -8.28
N ALA A 241 -4.40 4.93 -7.25
CA ALA A 241 -5.77 5.40 -7.24
C ALA A 241 -5.87 6.93 -7.40
N THR A 242 -7.06 7.41 -7.75
CA THR A 242 -7.45 8.81 -7.54
C THR A 242 -7.91 9.04 -6.10
N TYR A 243 -7.93 10.29 -5.64
CA TYR A 243 -8.24 10.62 -4.24
C TYR A 243 -9.21 11.79 -4.12
N ARG A 244 -10.22 11.63 -3.27
CA ARG A 244 -10.95 12.71 -2.63
C ARG A 244 -10.60 12.69 -1.13
N ILE A 245 -10.31 13.85 -0.56
CA ILE A 245 -9.98 14.00 0.85
C ILE A 245 -10.87 15.10 1.42
N GLU A 246 -11.73 14.73 2.36
CA GLU A 246 -12.59 15.63 3.13
C GLU A 246 -12.16 15.63 4.59
N VAL A 247 -11.88 16.81 5.13
CA VAL A 247 -11.41 16.96 6.51
C VAL A 247 -12.23 18.02 7.21
N THR A 248 -12.84 17.68 8.34
CA THR A 248 -13.43 18.65 9.27
C THR A 248 -12.47 18.94 10.41
N ALA A 249 -12.33 20.21 10.80
CA ALA A 249 -11.58 20.60 11.99
C ALA A 249 -12.23 21.79 12.70
N ARG A 250 -11.93 21.98 13.99
CA ARG A 250 -12.43 23.14 14.76
C ARG A 250 -12.06 24.47 14.09
N THR A 251 -12.95 25.46 14.18
CA THR A 251 -12.71 26.81 13.67
C THR A 251 -11.42 27.40 14.28
N GLY A 252 -10.62 28.05 13.43
CA GLY A 252 -9.29 28.58 13.75
C GLY A 252 -8.14 27.77 13.17
N LEU A 253 -8.34 26.47 12.93
CA LEU A 253 -7.42 25.65 12.12
C LEU A 253 -7.68 25.87 10.62
N VAL A 254 -6.69 25.52 9.81
CA VAL A 254 -6.73 25.43 8.35
C VAL A 254 -6.19 24.05 7.95
N VAL A 255 -6.82 23.43 6.95
CA VAL A 255 -6.36 22.19 6.32
C VAL A 255 -5.72 22.50 4.97
N ALA A 256 -4.73 21.67 4.57
CA ALA A 256 -4.29 21.53 3.18
C ALA A 256 -4.03 20.05 2.86
N ALA A 257 -4.45 19.56 1.69
CA ALA A 257 -4.25 18.19 1.25
C ALA A 257 -3.88 18.10 -0.25
N ASN A 258 -3.60 16.90 -0.78
CA ASN A 258 -3.35 16.71 -2.22
C ASN A 258 -4.52 17.12 -3.09
N GLY A 259 -4.20 17.68 -4.26
CA GLY A 259 -5.18 17.93 -5.31
C GLY A 259 -5.64 19.38 -5.34
N THR A 260 -6.81 19.61 -5.92
CA THR A 260 -7.44 20.93 -6.00
C THR A 260 -8.47 21.06 -4.89
N GLN A 261 -8.43 22.14 -4.11
CA GLN A 261 -9.46 22.47 -3.14
C GLN A 261 -10.76 22.80 -3.87
N THR A 262 -11.75 21.92 -3.84
CA THR A 262 -13.03 22.10 -4.54
C THR A 262 -14.08 22.77 -3.66
N GLN A 263 -13.99 22.60 -2.33
CA GLN A 263 -14.97 23.16 -1.39
C GLN A 263 -14.33 23.55 -0.05
N VAL A 264 -14.89 24.58 0.59
CA VAL A 264 -14.75 24.85 2.02
C VAL A 264 -16.14 25.16 2.55
N VAL A 265 -16.52 24.54 3.67
CA VAL A 265 -17.82 24.70 4.34
C VAL A 265 -17.59 25.27 5.73
N ASP A 266 -18.34 26.32 6.07
CA ASP A 266 -18.43 26.85 7.42
C ASP A 266 -19.63 26.21 8.13
N ASN A 267 -19.37 25.39 9.15
CA ASN A 267 -20.37 24.72 9.96
C ASN A 267 -20.56 25.43 11.32
N GLY A 268 -19.99 26.62 11.51
CA GLY A 268 -19.98 27.38 12.76
C GLY A 268 -18.76 27.10 13.63
N ASP A 269 -18.87 26.09 14.50
CA ASP A 269 -17.79 25.74 15.45
C ASP A 269 -16.66 24.90 14.77
N THR A 270 -16.91 24.40 13.57
CA THR A 270 -15.96 23.66 12.71
C THR A 270 -16.02 24.17 11.28
N GLN A 271 -14.94 23.94 10.52
CA GLN A 271 -14.93 24.07 9.06
C GLN A 271 -14.56 22.73 8.42
N THR A 272 -15.05 22.50 7.19
CA THR A 272 -14.76 21.30 6.40
C THR A 272 -14.12 21.70 5.08
N TRP A 273 -13.00 21.08 4.70
CA TRP A 273 -12.31 21.29 3.43
C TRP A 273 -12.37 20.04 2.58
N VAL A 274 -12.62 20.19 1.27
CA VAL A 274 -12.62 19.09 0.30
C VAL A 274 -11.54 19.33 -0.74
N TYR A 275 -10.71 18.32 -0.98
CA TYR A 275 -9.68 18.30 -2.01
C TYR A 275 -9.85 17.09 -2.94
N GLU A 276 -9.62 17.31 -4.24
CA GLU A 276 -9.74 16.28 -5.28
C GLU A 276 -8.45 16.16 -6.10
N SER A 277 -7.85 14.96 -6.12
CA SER A 277 -6.71 14.58 -6.95
C SER A 277 -7.14 13.57 -8.00
N VAL A 278 -7.49 14.09 -9.19
CA VAL A 278 -8.01 13.32 -10.33
C VAL A 278 -6.93 12.58 -11.14
N ASN A 279 -5.66 12.72 -10.79
CA ASN A 279 -4.55 11.99 -11.40
C ASN A 279 -4.13 10.84 -10.47
N PRO A 280 -4.05 9.58 -10.95
CA PRO A 280 -3.62 8.45 -10.13
C PRO A 280 -2.24 8.63 -9.50
N GLN A 281 -2.15 8.43 -8.18
CA GLN A 281 -0.91 8.57 -7.41
C GLN A 281 -0.72 7.37 -6.47
N ALA A 282 0.54 7.06 -6.13
CA ALA A 282 0.85 6.05 -5.12
C ALA A 282 0.34 6.51 -3.74
N HIS A 283 -0.14 5.58 -2.93
CA HIS A 283 -0.74 5.85 -1.62
C HIS A 283 0.10 6.76 -0.72
N TYR A 284 1.42 6.58 -0.65
CA TYR A 284 2.29 7.35 0.24
C TYR A 284 2.48 8.82 -0.18
N LEU A 285 2.07 9.19 -1.40
CA LEU A 285 2.08 10.58 -1.87
C LEU A 285 0.88 11.37 -1.34
N THR A 286 -0.09 10.71 -0.68
CA THR A 286 -1.14 11.41 0.07
C THR A 286 -0.54 12.15 1.28
N THR A 287 -0.96 13.40 1.43
CA THR A 287 -0.58 14.32 2.49
C THR A 287 -1.81 15.07 2.97
N VAL A 288 -1.83 15.34 4.27
CA VAL A 288 -2.67 16.33 4.92
C VAL A 288 -1.76 17.13 5.84
N ALA A 289 -1.98 18.44 5.89
CA ALA A 289 -1.48 19.33 6.91
C ALA A 289 -2.64 20.03 7.61
N ILE A 290 -2.60 20.13 8.95
CA ILE A 290 -3.63 20.78 9.77
C ILE A 290 -2.94 21.70 10.79
N GLY A 291 -3.28 22.98 10.83
CA GLY A 291 -2.68 23.96 11.76
C GLY A 291 -3.24 25.37 11.63
N ASP A 292 -2.77 26.30 12.47
CA ASP A 292 -3.14 27.74 12.46
C ASP A 292 -2.36 28.58 11.42
#